data_AF-A0A358XT59-F1
#
_entry.id   AF-A0A358XT59-F1
#
_cell.length_a   1.000
_cell.length_b   1.000
_cell.length_c   1.000
_cell.angle_alpha   90.00
_cell.angle_beta   90.00
_cell.angle_gamma   90.00
#
_symmetry.space_group_name_H-M   'P 1'
#
loop_
_entity.id
_entity.type
_entity.pdbx_description
1 polymer ?
#
loop_
_entity_poly.entity_id
_entity_poly.type
_entity_poly.pdbx_seq_one_letter_code
_entity_poly.pdbx_strand_id
1 'polypeptide(L)'
;KEFGRNFQQLEKKDQTAFVDILDKEAQDYDEKKSANDLPHFFTLFKQLTLLTFFSSKLGATEVFRYVKIPGKYDGDFPYQKGDHAWAT
;
A
#
# COMPACT_ATOMS: atom_id res chain seq x y z
N LYS A 1 4.79 -17.84 14.97
CA LYS A 1 4.33 -18.78 16.02
C LYS A 1 3.13 -18.25 16.83
N GLU A 2 2.61 -17.04 16.58
CA GLU A 2 1.54 -16.45 17.40
C GLU A 2 0.14 -17.00 17.12
N PHE A 3 -0.13 -17.44 15.89
CA PHE A 3 -1.48 -17.88 15.50
C PHE A 3 -1.63 -19.38 15.28
N GLY A 4 -0.55 -20.17 15.45
CA GLY A 4 -0.56 -21.64 15.40
C GLY A 4 -1.00 -22.30 14.08
N ARG A 5 -1.43 -21.53 13.07
CA ARG A 5 -1.96 -21.96 11.78
C ARG A 5 -1.26 -21.22 10.64
N ASN A 6 -1.40 -21.73 9.42
CA ASN A 6 -0.89 -21.06 8.22
C ASN A 6 -1.64 -19.76 7.96
N PHE A 7 -0.96 -18.76 7.38
CA PHE A 7 -1.56 -17.44 7.10
C PHE A 7 -2.88 -17.52 6.32
N GLN A 8 -2.94 -18.42 5.33
CA GLN A 8 -4.13 -18.64 4.49
C GLN A 8 -5.34 -19.19 5.26
N GLN A 9 -5.14 -19.79 6.43
CA GLN A 9 -6.18 -20.42 7.26
C GLN A 9 -6.69 -19.52 8.38
N LEU A 10 -6.15 -18.30 8.50
CA LEU A 10 -6.55 -17.32 9.50
C LEU A 10 -7.81 -16.56 9.07
N GLU A 11 -8.55 -16.05 10.06
CA GLU A 11 -9.65 -15.12 9.78
C GLU A 11 -9.07 -13.80 9.25
N LYS A 12 -9.83 -13.07 8.42
CA LYS A 12 -9.39 -11.81 7.81
C LYS A 12 -8.87 -10.81 8.87
N LYS A 13 -9.50 -10.76 10.04
CA LYS A 13 -9.09 -9.88 11.15
C LYS A 13 -7.71 -10.24 11.69
N ASP A 14 -7.46 -11.53 11.88
CA ASP A 14 -6.18 -12.04 12.38
C ASP A 14 -5.06 -11.88 11.35
N GLN A 15 -5.41 -12.01 10.05
CA GLN A 15 -4.47 -11.72 8.96
C GLN A 15 -4.03 -10.26 8.98
N THR A 16 -4.95 -9.31 9.14
CA THR A 16 -4.61 -7.89 9.25
C THR A 16 -3.75 -7.63 10.49
N ALA A 17 -4.13 -8.17 11.64
CA ALA A 17 -3.35 -8.02 12.88
C ALA A 17 -1.91 -8.55 12.73
N PHE A 18 -1.74 -9.70 12.07
CA PHE A 18 -0.41 -10.26 11.80
C PHE A 18 0.45 -9.34 10.92
N VAL A 19 -0.14 -8.78 9.86
CA VAL A 19 0.55 -7.85 8.96
C VAL A 19 0.89 -6.53 9.67
N ASP A 20 0.01 -6.04 10.54
CA ASP A 20 0.26 -4.82 11.34
C ASP A 20 1.41 -5.01 12.33
N ILE A 21 1.56 -6.20 12.90
CA ILE A 21 2.70 -6.55 13.76
C ILE A 21 4.00 -6.52 12.96
N LEU A 22 4.01 -7.14 11.77
CA LEU A 22 5.19 -7.13 10.88
C LEU A 22 5.55 -5.72 10.41
N ASP A 23 4.55 -4.85 10.19
CA ASP A 23 4.79 -3.46 9.81
C ASP A 23 5.46 -2.66 10.93
N LYS A 24 5.01 -2.85 12.18
CA LYS A 24 5.64 -2.25 13.35
C LYS A 24 7.07 -2.75 13.55
N GLU A 25 7.29 -4.06 13.41
CA GLU A 25 8.63 -4.65 13.49
C GLU A 25 9.57 -4.07 12.42
N ALA A 26 9.06 -3.88 11.20
CA ALA A 26 9.82 -3.26 10.11
C ALA A 26 10.17 -1.79 10.40
N GLN A 27 9.23 -1.02 10.97
CA GLN A 27 9.46 0.37 11.37
C GLN A 27 10.51 0.47 12.47
N ASP A 28 10.38 -0.34 13.54
CA ASP A 28 11.34 -0.37 14.65
C ASP A 28 12.75 -0.78 14.18
N TYR A 29 12.83 -1.67 13.19
CA TYR A 29 14.10 -2.06 12.58
C TYR A 29 14.70 -0.92 11.75
N ASP A 30 13.90 -0.27 10.91
CA ASP A 30 14.36 0.85 10.07
C ASP A 30 14.81 2.07 10.91
N GLU A 31 14.24 2.30 12.10
CA GLU A 31 14.70 3.33 13.03
C GLU A 31 16.08 3.02 13.65
N LYS A 32 16.39 1.73 13.85
CA LYS A 32 17.61 1.29 14.53
C LYS A 32 18.75 0.93 13.59
N LYS A 33 18.48 0.78 12.29
CA LYS A 33 19.48 0.32 11.32
C LYS A 33 20.55 1.37 11.06
N SER A 34 21.76 0.93 10.78
CA SER A 34 22.83 1.81 10.29
C SER A 34 22.70 2.03 8.77
N ALA A 35 23.35 3.07 8.23
CA ALA A 35 23.29 3.39 6.80
C ALA A 35 23.78 2.26 5.87
N ASN A 36 24.55 1.29 6.39
CA ASN A 36 25.07 0.16 5.62
C ASN A 36 24.20 -1.11 5.74
N ASP A 37 23.18 -1.11 6.60
CA ASP A 37 22.32 -2.27 6.80
C ASP A 37 21.20 -2.32 5.75
N LEU A 38 20.89 -3.53 5.29
CA LEU A 38 19.79 -3.78 4.39
C LEU A 38 18.45 -3.49 5.10
N PRO A 39 17.44 -2.92 4.42
CA PRO A 39 16.13 -2.69 5.02
C PRO A 39 15.46 -4.01 5.41
N HIS A 40 14.54 -3.94 6.37
CA HIS A 40 13.72 -5.09 6.73
C HIS A 40 12.97 -5.61 5.50
N PHE A 41 12.89 -6.95 5.33
CA PHE A 41 12.32 -7.56 4.13
C PHE A 41 10.89 -7.08 3.86
N PHE A 42 10.12 -6.86 4.93
CA PHE A 42 8.72 -6.46 4.86
C PHE A 42 8.56 -5.06 4.27
N THR A 43 9.51 -4.15 4.51
CA THR A 43 9.49 -2.79 3.93
C THR A 43 9.49 -2.86 2.41
N LEU A 44 10.43 -3.61 1.82
CA LEU A 44 10.53 -3.79 0.37
C LEU A 44 9.31 -4.53 -0.19
N PHE A 45 8.88 -5.58 0.50
CA PHE A 45 7.72 -6.38 0.08
C PHE A 45 6.44 -5.54 0.05
N LYS A 46 6.18 -4.74 1.09
CA LYS A 46 5.03 -3.84 1.17
C LYS A 46 5.06 -2.79 0.06
N GLN A 47 6.21 -2.18 -0.18
CA GLN A 47 6.39 -1.19 -1.25
C GLN A 47 6.09 -1.76 -2.63
N LEU A 48 6.65 -2.93 -2.95
CA LEU A 48 6.40 -3.60 -4.24
C LEU A 48 4.93 -3.99 -4.41
N THR A 49 4.29 -4.44 -3.32
CA THR A 49 2.87 -4.82 -3.35
C THR A 49 1.97 -3.61 -3.59
N LEU A 50 2.25 -2.48 -2.94
CA LEU A 50 1.52 -1.23 -3.20
C LEU A 50 1.75 -0.73 -4.62
N LEU A 51 3.01 -0.71 -5.08
CA LEU A 51 3.35 -0.29 -6.44
C LEU A 51 2.59 -1.12 -7.48
N THR A 52 2.65 -2.44 -7.37
CA THR A 52 1.96 -3.35 -8.30
C THR A 52 0.44 -3.19 -8.25
N PHE A 53 -0.15 -2.99 -7.06
CA PHE A 53 -1.58 -2.73 -6.93
C PHE A 53 -1.99 -1.40 -7.59
N PHE A 54 -1.28 -0.30 -7.32
CA PHE A 54 -1.61 1.01 -7.88
C PHE A 54 -1.27 1.16 -9.37
N SER A 55 -0.36 0.34 -9.90
CA SER A 55 -0.14 0.22 -11.33
C SER A 55 -1.09 -0.78 -12.02
N SER A 56 -1.93 -1.50 -11.27
CA SER A 56 -2.89 -2.43 -11.84
C SER A 56 -4.13 -1.71 -12.38
N LYS A 57 -4.86 -2.37 -13.29
CA LYS A 57 -6.14 -1.88 -13.81
C LYS A 57 -7.17 -1.62 -12.71
N LEU A 58 -7.25 -2.52 -11.72
CA LEU A 58 -8.17 -2.37 -10.59
C LEU A 58 -7.84 -1.11 -9.78
N GLY A 59 -6.57 -0.92 -9.42
CA GLY A 59 -6.12 0.29 -8.72
C GLY A 59 -6.44 1.57 -9.51
N ALA A 60 -6.14 1.58 -10.81
CA ALA A 60 -6.39 2.73 -11.68
C ALA A 60 -7.88 3.08 -11.84
N THR A 61 -8.78 2.10 -11.82
CA THR A 61 -10.21 2.32 -12.15
C THR A 61 -11.13 2.43 -10.94
N GLU A 62 -10.80 1.73 -9.85
CA GLU A 62 -11.64 1.70 -8.64
C GLU A 62 -11.13 2.65 -7.55
N VAL A 63 -9.82 2.88 -7.46
CA VAL A 63 -9.21 3.71 -6.41
C VAL A 63 -8.90 5.13 -6.90
N PHE A 64 -8.51 5.27 -8.17
CA PHE A 64 -8.23 6.56 -8.78
C PHE A 64 -9.37 7.03 -9.69
N ARG A 65 -9.40 8.34 -9.95
CA ARG A 65 -10.27 8.93 -10.97
C ARG A 65 -9.71 8.58 -12.35
N TYR A 66 -10.31 7.56 -12.98
CA TYR A 66 -9.95 7.17 -14.33
C TYR A 66 -10.80 7.90 -15.37
N VAL A 67 -10.13 8.62 -16.28
CA VAL A 67 -10.75 9.14 -17.50
C VAL A 67 -10.02 8.59 -18.70
N LYS A 68 -10.72 7.75 -19.47
CA LYS A 68 -10.16 7.02 -20.62
C LYS A 68 -9.56 7.95 -21.68
N ILE A 69 -10.15 9.12 -21.88
CA ILE A 69 -9.71 10.12 -22.86
C ILE A 69 -9.70 11.46 -22.13
N PRO A 70 -8.54 11.94 -21.65
CA PRO A 70 -8.47 13.25 -21.01
C PRO A 70 -8.80 14.32 -22.04
N GLY A 71 -9.83 15.12 -21.75
CA GLY A 71 -10.22 16.27 -22.57
C GLY A 71 -9.33 17.48 -22.27
N LYS A 72 -9.96 18.66 -22.21
CA LYS A 72 -9.29 19.90 -21.81
C LYS A 72 -8.81 19.81 -20.35
N TYR A 73 -7.56 20.19 -20.10
CA TYR A 73 -7.04 20.38 -18.75
C TYR A 73 -7.70 21.59 -18.08
N ASP A 74 -8.23 21.40 -16.88
CA ASP A 74 -8.75 22.45 -16.02
C ASP A 74 -7.95 22.48 -14.72
N GLY A 75 -7.17 23.54 -14.51
CA GLY A 75 -6.32 23.70 -13.34
C GLY A 75 -7.07 24.18 -12.10
N ASP A 76 -8.28 24.73 -12.25
CA ASP A 76 -9.13 25.22 -11.16
C ASP A 76 -10.32 24.26 -10.91
N PHE A 77 -10.14 22.98 -11.27
CA PHE A 77 -11.18 21.98 -11.07
C PHE A 77 -11.52 21.87 -9.57
N PRO A 78 -12.80 21.94 -9.19
CA PRO A 78 -13.19 22.01 -7.79
C PRO A 78 -12.72 20.77 -7.02
N TYR A 79 -11.86 20.99 -6.03
CA TYR A 79 -11.37 19.94 -5.13
C TYR A 79 -12.29 19.82 -3.93
N GLN A 80 -12.83 18.62 -3.70
CA GLN A 80 -13.45 18.28 -2.43
C GLN A 80 -12.44 17.53 -1.56
N LYS A 81 -12.39 17.86 -0.27
CA LYS A 81 -11.49 17.19 0.67
C LYS A 81 -11.84 15.70 0.74
N GLY A 82 -10.87 14.85 0.38
CA GLY A 82 -11.05 13.39 0.28
C GLY A 82 -11.19 12.88 -1.15
N ASP A 83 -11.17 13.77 -2.14
CA ASP A 83 -11.15 13.38 -3.54
C ASP A 83 -9.93 12.53 -3.88
N HIS A 84 -10.19 11.43 -4.59
CA HIS A 84 -9.17 10.53 -5.09
C HIS A 84 -8.30 11.21 -6.15
N ALA A 85 -7.02 10.85 -6.20
CA ALA A 85 -6.11 11.30 -7.23
C ALA A 85 -6.52 10.78 -8.62
N TRP A 86 -6.06 11.47 -9.66
CA TRP A 86 -6.24 11.03 -11.05
C TRP A 86 -5.31 9.87 -11.37
N ALA A 87 -5.81 8.90 -12.12
CA ALA A 87 -4.97 7.85 -12.68
C ALA A 87 -4.07 8.47 -13.77
N THR A 88 -2.75 8.32 -13.62
CA THR A 88 -1.74 8.76 -14.61
C THR A 88 -1.47 7.71 -15.66
#